data_AF-G2EDS3-F1
#
_entry.id   AF-G2EDS3-F1
#
_cell.length_a   1.000
_cell.length_b   1.000
_cell.length_c   1.000
_cell.angle_alpha   90.00
_cell.angle_beta   90.00
_cell.angle_gamma   90.00
#
_symmetry.space_group_name_H-M   'P 1'
#
loop_
_entity.id
_entity.type
_entity.pdbx_description
1 polymer ?
#
loop_
_entity_poly.entity_id
_entity_poly.type
_entity_poly.pdbx_seq_one_letter_code
_entity_poly.pdbx_strand_id
1 'polypeptide(L)'
;MKYEPLIEDNYYHIYNCGNNKEDIFLEDDNYLYFLSLTKKYLLDVVDILAYCLMKNHFHFLVKTKENQEQKKISQAFSNFFNAYAKAFNKKHQRTGGLFKDRFSRIKISVEAYLKSLVVYIHLNPVHHGFTDNFKTYKYSSFQSLLSKQPTKLDRSFVLELFDNEDNLNYVHEQKKIHISETYFLE
;
A
#
# COMPACT_ATOMS: atom_id res chain seq x y z
N MET A 1 12.22 -14.08 5.80
CA MET A 1 12.47 -12.63 5.54
C MET A 1 13.19 -12.06 6.77
N LYS A 2 14.30 -11.34 6.59
CA LYS A 2 15.00 -10.71 7.73
C LYS A 2 14.10 -9.60 8.29
N TYR A 3 13.90 -9.58 9.61
CA TYR A 3 13.09 -8.54 10.24
C TYR A 3 13.86 -7.22 10.17
N GLU A 4 13.44 -6.32 9.29
CA GLU A 4 13.96 -4.96 9.26
C GLU A 4 13.09 -4.05 10.13
N PRO A 5 13.69 -3.25 11.02
CA PRO A 5 12.94 -2.29 11.81
C PRO A 5 12.40 -1.15 10.93
N LEU A 6 11.19 -0.67 11.21
CA LEU A 6 10.67 0.56 10.62
C LEU A 6 11.24 1.76 11.37
N ILE A 7 12.21 2.43 10.75
CA ILE A 7 12.87 3.63 11.26
C ILE A 7 12.06 4.86 10.81
N GLU A 8 11.97 5.88 11.66
CA GLU A 8 11.38 7.20 11.34
C GLU A 8 12.04 7.88 10.13
N ASP A 9 11.36 8.83 9.50
CA ASP A 9 11.80 9.59 8.32
C ASP A 9 12.38 8.73 7.19
N ASN A 10 11.71 7.64 6.86
CA ASN A 10 12.14 6.74 5.80
C ASN A 10 10.94 6.23 4.98
N TYR A 11 11.20 5.92 3.71
CA TYR A 11 10.21 5.36 2.81
C TYR A 11 10.20 3.84 2.87
N TYR A 12 9.02 3.25 2.90
CA TYR A 12 8.86 1.80 2.89
C TYR A 12 7.78 1.36 1.91
N HIS A 13 8.11 0.35 1.12
CA HIS A 13 7.12 -0.50 0.48
C HIS A 13 6.62 -1.51 1.50
N ILE A 14 5.35 -1.42 1.90
CA ILE A 14 4.68 -2.35 2.80
C ILE A 14 3.70 -3.21 2.01
N TYR A 15 3.77 -4.52 2.18
CA TYR A 15 2.88 -5.43 1.47
C TYR A 15 2.64 -6.72 2.26
N ASN A 16 1.56 -7.41 1.92
CA ASN A 16 1.30 -8.77 2.39
C ASN A 16 0.29 -9.45 1.46
N CYS A 17 0.22 -10.77 1.54
CA CYS A 17 -0.74 -11.59 0.81
C CYS A 17 -1.51 -12.52 1.75
N GLY A 18 -2.63 -13.02 1.26
CA GLY A 18 -3.42 -14.04 1.94
C GLY A 18 -2.60 -15.29 2.19
N ASN A 19 -2.82 -15.89 3.35
CA ASN A 19 -2.30 -17.21 3.65
C ASN A 19 -2.79 -18.19 2.58
N ASN A 20 -1.93 -19.08 2.10
CA ASN A 20 -2.25 -20.00 1.00
C ASN A 20 -2.79 -19.33 -0.29
N LYS A 21 -2.42 -18.06 -0.56
CA LYS A 21 -2.93 -17.26 -1.68
C LYS A 21 -4.45 -17.02 -1.66
N GLU A 22 -5.07 -17.19 -0.49
CA GLU A 22 -6.51 -16.94 -0.32
C GLU A 22 -6.86 -15.45 -0.49
N ASP A 23 -8.11 -15.20 -0.84
CA ASP A 23 -8.65 -13.85 -0.89
C ASP A 23 -8.74 -13.27 0.54
N ILE A 24 -8.15 -12.10 0.70
CA ILE A 24 -8.18 -11.27 1.92
C ILE A 24 -9.18 -10.11 1.79
N PHE A 25 -9.77 -9.89 0.62
CA PHE A 25 -10.90 -8.99 0.40
C PHE A 25 -11.96 -9.70 -0.46
N LEU A 26 -13.08 -10.07 0.16
CA LEU A 26 -14.16 -10.81 -0.49
C LEU A 26 -15.28 -9.88 -0.98
N GLU A 27 -15.48 -8.76 -0.29
CA GLU A 27 -16.58 -7.82 -0.50
C GLU A 27 -16.08 -6.37 -0.39
N ASP A 28 -16.80 -5.42 -0.99
CA ASP A 28 -16.50 -3.98 -0.92
C ASP A 28 -16.25 -3.48 0.51
N ASP A 29 -17.05 -3.95 1.47
CA ASP A 29 -16.90 -3.59 2.89
C ASP A 29 -15.54 -3.97 3.47
N ASN A 30 -14.93 -5.05 2.97
CA ASN A 30 -13.60 -5.46 3.42
C ASN A 30 -12.56 -4.40 3.04
N TYR A 31 -12.59 -3.93 1.79
CA TYR A 31 -11.69 -2.88 1.31
C TYR A 31 -11.88 -1.57 2.08
N LEU A 32 -13.15 -1.14 2.24
CA LEU A 32 -13.48 0.09 2.95
C LEU A 32 -13.06 0.00 4.43
N TYR A 33 -13.32 -1.13 5.08
CA TYR A 33 -12.90 -1.33 6.46
C TYR A 33 -11.38 -1.31 6.60
N PHE A 34 -10.64 -1.99 5.72
CA PHE A 34 -9.18 -1.96 5.72
C PHE A 34 -8.63 -0.55 5.56
N LEU A 35 -9.16 0.23 4.61
CA LEU A 35 -8.78 1.65 4.45
C LEU A 35 -9.15 2.48 5.69
N SER A 36 -10.27 2.22 6.34
CA SER A 36 -10.65 2.90 7.58
C SER A 36 -9.67 2.65 8.73
N LEU A 37 -9.07 1.45 8.78
CA LEU A 37 -8.07 1.10 9.79
C LEU A 37 -6.76 1.86 9.58
N THR A 38 -6.44 2.28 8.35
CA THR A 38 -5.27 3.14 8.10
C THR A 38 -5.41 4.47 8.83
N LYS A 39 -6.62 5.07 8.78
CA LYS A 39 -6.95 6.28 9.55
C LYS A 39 -6.81 6.05 11.05
N LYS A 40 -7.23 4.89 11.55
CA LYS A 40 -7.24 4.58 12.98
C LYS A 40 -5.85 4.32 13.56
N TYR A 41 -4.96 3.69 12.78
CA TYR A 41 -3.72 3.14 13.32
C TYR A 41 -2.46 3.72 12.67
N LEU A 42 -2.50 4.15 11.41
CA LEU A 42 -1.30 4.45 10.64
C LEU A 42 -1.04 5.95 10.46
N LEU A 43 -2.08 6.77 10.25
CA LEU A 43 -1.88 8.19 9.90
C LEU A 43 -1.17 9.04 10.96
N ASP A 44 -1.11 8.59 12.22
CA ASP A 44 -0.37 9.26 13.28
C ASP A 44 1.14 8.98 13.23
N VAL A 45 1.57 7.95 12.52
CA VAL A 45 2.97 7.48 12.48
C VAL A 45 3.57 7.42 11.08
N VAL A 46 2.73 7.43 10.04
CA VAL A 46 3.17 7.44 8.64
C VAL A 46 2.29 8.35 7.79
N ASP A 47 2.86 8.85 6.70
CA ASP A 47 2.14 9.43 5.57
C ASP A 47 2.03 8.37 4.47
N ILE A 48 0.84 8.23 3.88
CA ILE A 48 0.58 7.26 2.81
C ILE A 48 0.77 7.95 1.47
N LEU A 49 1.67 7.44 0.64
CA LEU A 49 1.98 8.02 -0.67
C LEU A 49 1.17 7.35 -1.78
N ALA A 50 1.15 6.02 -1.79
CA ALA A 50 0.38 5.23 -2.74
C ALA A 50 -0.11 3.92 -2.11
N TYR A 51 -1.19 3.36 -2.63
CA TYR A 51 -1.68 2.04 -2.28
C TYR A 51 -2.42 1.38 -3.44
N CYS A 52 -2.47 0.05 -3.40
CA CYS A 52 -3.38 -0.73 -4.20
C CYS A 52 -3.77 -2.00 -3.45
N LEU A 53 -5.08 -2.26 -3.34
CA LEU A 53 -5.64 -3.43 -2.68
C LEU A 53 -6.27 -4.35 -3.72
N MET A 54 -5.78 -5.58 -3.86
CA MET A 54 -6.39 -6.61 -4.72
C MET A 54 -6.87 -7.77 -3.88
N LYS A 55 -7.73 -8.63 -4.44
CA LYS A 55 -8.46 -9.64 -3.66
C LYS A 55 -7.58 -10.45 -2.71
N ASN A 56 -6.40 -10.88 -3.14
CA ASN A 56 -5.50 -11.77 -2.37
C ASN A 56 -4.24 -11.08 -1.82
N HIS A 57 -4.00 -9.80 -2.10
CA HIS A 57 -2.82 -9.08 -1.61
C HIS A 57 -2.97 -7.56 -1.70
N PHE A 58 -2.10 -6.82 -1.04
CA PHE A 58 -2.09 -5.36 -1.11
C PHE A 58 -0.67 -4.80 -1.11
N HIS A 59 -0.55 -3.57 -1.59
CA HIS A 59 0.67 -2.78 -1.57
C HIS A 59 0.38 -1.39 -0.99
N PHE A 60 1.28 -0.90 -0.14
CA PHE A 60 1.36 0.48 0.30
C PHE A 60 2.78 1.00 0.09
N LEU A 61 2.89 2.26 -0.30
CA LEU A 61 4.09 3.05 -0.16
C LEU A 61 3.83 4.11 0.92
N VAL A 62 4.66 4.10 1.95
CA VAL A 62 4.52 5.00 3.10
C VAL A 62 5.83 5.72 3.40
N LYS A 63 5.75 6.93 3.95
CA LYS A 63 6.85 7.63 4.62
C LYS A 63 6.60 7.57 6.13
N THR A 64 7.54 7.07 6.91
CA THR A 64 7.45 7.17 8.38
C THR A 64 7.65 8.61 8.83
N LYS A 65 6.83 9.07 9.77
CA LYS A 65 6.93 10.44 10.31
C LYS A 65 8.17 10.58 11.18
N GLU A 66 8.68 11.81 11.26
CA GLU A 66 9.75 12.20 12.19
C GLU A 66 9.28 12.15 13.65
N ASN A 67 10.25 12.08 14.57
CA ASN A 67 10.05 12.02 16.01
C ASN A 67 9.12 10.88 16.45
N GLN A 68 9.23 9.73 15.78
CA GLN A 68 8.47 8.51 16.08
C GLN A 68 9.41 7.39 16.55
N GLU A 69 9.19 6.92 17.77
CA GLU A 69 9.87 5.71 18.24
C GLU A 69 9.58 4.51 17.33
N GLN A 70 10.62 3.77 16.94
CA GLN A 70 10.52 2.55 16.13
C GLN A 70 9.46 1.56 16.66
N LYS A 71 9.35 1.44 17.99
CA LYS A 71 8.36 0.58 18.65
C LYS A 71 6.94 1.06 18.39
N LYS A 72 6.70 2.38 18.38
CA LYS A 72 5.39 2.98 18.11
C LYS A 72 4.94 2.72 16.68
N ILE A 73 5.83 2.91 15.69
CA ILE A 73 5.54 2.60 14.28
C ILE A 73 5.22 1.10 14.11
N SER A 74 6.05 0.24 14.70
CA SER A 74 5.86 -1.22 14.61
C SER A 74 4.55 -1.67 15.26
N GLN A 75 4.18 -1.08 16.41
CA GLN A 75 2.94 -1.37 17.11
C GLN A 75 1.71 -0.90 16.33
N ALA A 76 1.78 0.26 15.67
CA ALA A 76 0.73 0.78 14.80
C ALA A 76 0.40 -0.19 13.66
N PHE A 77 1.41 -0.67 12.92
CA PHE A 77 1.20 -1.69 11.88
C PHE A 77 0.70 -3.02 12.46
N SER A 78 1.23 -3.46 13.60
CA SER A 78 0.75 -4.66 14.27
C SER A 78 -0.75 -4.56 14.61
N ASN A 79 -1.18 -3.43 15.19
CA ASN A 79 -2.57 -3.17 15.52
C ASN A 79 -3.45 -3.13 14.26
N PHE A 80 -2.99 -2.47 13.20
CA PHE A 80 -3.65 -2.41 11.90
C PHE A 80 -3.94 -3.80 11.33
N PHE A 81 -2.92 -4.64 11.17
CA PHE A 81 -3.08 -5.98 10.62
C PHE A 81 -3.92 -6.89 11.50
N ASN A 82 -3.70 -6.86 12.82
CA ASN A 82 -4.45 -7.69 13.76
C ASN A 82 -5.93 -7.30 13.81
N ALA A 83 -6.26 -6.00 13.76
CA ALA A 83 -7.63 -5.53 13.76
C ALA A 83 -8.38 -6.01 12.51
N TYR A 84 -7.73 -5.96 11.34
CA TYR A 84 -8.33 -6.45 10.11
C TYR A 84 -8.53 -7.96 10.12
N ALA A 85 -7.48 -8.73 10.42
CA ALA A 85 -7.53 -10.19 10.43
C ALA A 85 -8.60 -10.73 11.40
N LYS A 86 -8.71 -10.13 12.59
CA LYS A 86 -9.74 -10.51 13.57
C LYS A 86 -11.15 -10.21 13.06
N ALA A 87 -11.39 -9.05 12.46
CA ALA A 87 -12.69 -8.68 11.93
C ALA A 87 -13.10 -9.58 10.75
N PHE A 88 -12.17 -9.83 9.83
CA PHE A 88 -12.37 -10.72 8.69
C PHE A 88 -12.69 -12.14 9.15
N ASN A 89 -11.87 -12.71 10.03
CA ASN A 89 -12.08 -14.06 10.55
C ASN A 89 -13.41 -14.19 11.28
N LYS A 90 -13.80 -13.18 12.08
CA LYS A 90 -15.11 -13.14 12.75
C LYS A 90 -16.27 -13.08 11.74
N LYS A 91 -16.18 -12.21 10.72
CA LYS A 91 -17.23 -12.04 9.70
C LYS A 91 -17.45 -13.33 8.89
N HIS A 92 -16.35 -14.00 8.52
CA HIS A 92 -16.37 -15.14 7.62
C HIS A 92 -16.25 -16.50 8.34
N GLN A 93 -16.41 -16.53 9.67
CA GLN A 93 -16.34 -17.74 10.50
C GLN A 93 -15.05 -18.55 10.28
N ARG A 94 -13.94 -17.86 10.01
CA ARG A 94 -12.62 -18.47 9.77
C ARG A 94 -11.80 -18.53 11.05
N THR A 95 -10.88 -19.49 11.07
CA THR A 95 -9.84 -19.62 12.11
C THR A 95 -8.46 -19.59 11.45
N GLY A 96 -7.40 -19.42 12.26
CA GLY A 96 -6.02 -19.33 11.76
C GLY A 96 -5.60 -17.95 11.24
N GLY A 97 -4.43 -17.90 10.63
CA GLY A 97 -3.86 -16.67 10.06
C GLY A 97 -4.52 -16.29 8.75
N LEU A 98 -4.94 -15.02 8.64
CA LEU A 98 -5.45 -14.45 7.38
C LEU A 98 -4.33 -14.17 6.38
N PHE A 99 -3.23 -13.59 6.88
CA PHE A 99 -2.05 -13.26 6.08
C PHE A 99 -1.01 -14.38 6.17
N LYS A 100 -0.17 -14.51 5.13
CA LYS A 100 0.85 -15.56 5.04
C LYS A 100 1.87 -15.53 6.19
N ASP A 101 2.33 -14.34 6.58
CA ASP A 101 3.20 -14.09 7.73
C ASP A 101 3.03 -12.62 8.18
N ARG A 102 3.94 -12.13 9.02
CA ARG A 102 4.18 -10.70 9.25
C ARG A 102 4.30 -9.98 7.92
N PHE A 103 3.74 -8.78 7.86
CA PHE A 103 3.85 -7.92 6.69
C PHE A 103 5.32 -7.74 6.30
N SER A 104 5.53 -7.77 5.00
CA SER A 104 6.82 -7.53 4.41
C SER A 104 7.05 -6.04 4.26
N ARG A 105 8.31 -5.65 4.29
CA ARG A 105 8.72 -4.28 4.11
C ARG A 105 10.04 -4.19 3.36
N ILE A 106 10.15 -3.22 2.49
CA ILE A 106 11.41 -2.89 1.82
C ILE A 106 11.65 -1.40 2.01
N LYS A 107 12.79 -1.05 2.61
CA LYS A 107 13.23 0.34 2.76
C LYS A 107 13.66 0.90 1.40
N ILE A 108 13.17 2.08 1.05
CA ILE A 108 13.52 2.76 -0.21
C ILE A 108 14.41 3.97 0.12
N SER A 109 15.62 4.00 -0.44
CA SER A 109 16.61 5.06 -0.21
C SER A 109 16.91 5.92 -1.44
N VAL A 110 16.38 5.55 -2.61
CA VAL A 110 16.64 6.24 -3.88
C VAL A 110 15.33 6.74 -4.46
N GLU A 111 15.26 8.03 -4.76
CA GLU A 111 14.06 8.68 -5.30
C GLU A 111 13.58 8.06 -6.62
N ALA A 112 14.50 7.68 -7.51
CA ALA A 112 14.14 7.00 -8.77
C ALA A 112 13.35 5.71 -8.50
N TYR A 113 13.72 4.92 -7.48
CA TYR A 113 12.96 3.74 -7.09
C TYR A 113 11.63 4.10 -6.44
N LEU A 114 11.56 5.22 -5.70
CA LEU A 114 10.32 5.72 -5.12
C LEU A 114 9.28 6.04 -6.21
N LYS A 115 9.69 6.75 -7.28
CA LYS A 115 8.84 7.05 -8.44
C LYS A 115 8.37 5.78 -9.12
N SER A 116 9.30 4.89 -9.44
CA SER A 116 8.93 3.63 -10.09
C SER A 116 7.96 2.82 -9.24
N LEU A 117 8.15 2.78 -7.90
CA LEU A 117 7.28 2.05 -6.99
C LEU A 117 5.84 2.60 -6.97
N VAL A 118 5.64 3.92 -7.02
CA VAL A 118 4.30 4.52 -7.17
C VAL A 118 3.62 3.98 -8.43
N VAL A 119 4.34 3.97 -9.56
CA VAL A 119 3.83 3.46 -10.84
C VAL A 119 3.50 1.98 -10.74
N TYR A 120 4.40 1.17 -10.19
CA TYR A 120 4.17 -0.26 -10.01
C TYR A 120 2.93 -0.56 -9.17
N ILE A 121 2.77 0.12 -8.03
CA ILE A 121 1.62 -0.08 -7.14
C ILE A 121 0.31 0.18 -7.90
N HIS A 122 0.23 1.27 -8.66
CA HIS A 122 -1.00 1.60 -9.38
C HIS A 122 -1.26 0.70 -10.59
N LEU A 123 -0.21 0.19 -11.26
CA LEU A 123 -0.35 -0.73 -12.38
C LEU A 123 -0.57 -2.18 -11.96
N ASN A 124 -0.34 -2.51 -10.68
CA ASN A 124 -0.40 -3.87 -10.17
C ASN A 124 -1.73 -4.62 -10.45
N PRO A 125 -2.91 -3.99 -10.38
CA PRO A 125 -4.16 -4.61 -10.81
C PRO A 125 -4.17 -5.08 -12.27
N VAL A 126 -3.50 -4.35 -13.16
CA VAL A 126 -3.36 -4.75 -14.57
C VAL A 126 -2.36 -5.89 -14.71
N HIS A 127 -1.22 -5.80 -14.01
CA HIS A 127 -0.20 -6.86 -14.03
C HIS A 127 -0.74 -8.22 -13.56
N HIS A 128 -1.61 -8.24 -12.56
CA HIS A 128 -2.24 -9.48 -12.07
C HIS A 128 -3.61 -9.80 -12.71
N GLY A 129 -4.02 -9.07 -13.75
CA GLY A 129 -5.24 -9.36 -14.51
C GLY A 129 -6.56 -9.09 -13.77
N PHE A 130 -6.57 -8.23 -12.75
CA PHE A 130 -7.78 -7.79 -12.06
C PHE A 130 -8.59 -6.75 -12.84
N THR A 131 -7.96 -6.05 -13.78
CA THR A 131 -8.59 -5.03 -14.66
C THR A 131 -7.72 -4.80 -15.90
N ASP A 132 -8.33 -4.43 -17.02
CA ASP A 132 -7.58 -3.98 -18.21
C ASP A 132 -7.12 -2.52 -18.10
N ASN A 133 -7.73 -1.76 -17.19
CA ASN A 133 -7.50 -0.34 -17.00
C ASN A 133 -7.23 -0.01 -15.54
N PHE A 134 -5.98 0.37 -15.23
CA PHE A 134 -5.58 0.79 -13.89
C PHE A 134 -6.30 2.07 -13.45
N LYS A 135 -6.66 2.96 -14.40
CA LYS A 135 -7.31 4.23 -14.09
C LYS A 135 -8.70 4.05 -13.48
N THR A 136 -9.36 2.92 -13.75
CA THR A 136 -10.72 2.63 -13.26
C THR A 136 -10.72 1.70 -12.04
N TYR A 137 -9.57 1.25 -11.57
CA TYR A 137 -9.50 0.33 -10.44
C TYR A 137 -9.85 1.03 -9.12
N LYS A 138 -10.99 0.66 -8.52
CA LYS A 138 -11.60 1.34 -7.37
C LYS A 138 -10.71 1.35 -6.11
N TYR A 139 -9.90 0.32 -5.91
CA TYR A 139 -9.12 0.13 -4.68
C TYR A 139 -7.63 0.47 -4.85
N SER A 140 -7.34 1.38 -5.78
CA SER A 140 -6.02 2.00 -5.99
C SER A 140 -6.07 3.48 -5.63
N SER A 141 -4.97 4.01 -5.11
CA SER A 141 -4.83 5.44 -4.82
C SER A 141 -4.75 6.33 -6.06
N PHE A 142 -4.58 5.77 -7.26
CA PHE A 142 -4.33 6.55 -8.48
C PHE A 142 -5.37 7.66 -8.70
N GLN A 143 -6.67 7.32 -8.69
CA GLN A 143 -7.75 8.31 -8.84
C GLN A 143 -7.76 9.34 -7.69
N SER A 144 -7.40 8.90 -6.47
CA SER A 144 -7.36 9.79 -5.30
C SER A 144 -6.24 10.82 -5.40
N LEU A 145 -5.15 10.55 -6.14
CA LEU A 145 -4.08 11.51 -6.36
C LEU A 145 -4.50 12.61 -7.35
N LEU A 146 -5.29 12.26 -8.37
CA LEU A 146 -5.76 13.18 -9.42
C LEU A 146 -7.06 13.91 -9.05
N SER A 147 -7.82 13.38 -8.10
CA SER A 147 -9.07 13.98 -7.67
C SER A 147 -8.86 15.26 -6.87
N LYS A 148 -9.76 16.24 -7.04
CA LYS A 148 -9.80 17.45 -6.20
C LYS A 148 -10.40 17.22 -4.81
N GLN A 149 -10.99 16.04 -4.57
CA GLN A 149 -11.60 15.73 -3.28
C GLN A 149 -10.56 15.58 -2.17
N PRO A 150 -10.90 15.81 -0.89
CA PRO A 150 -10.00 15.53 0.22
C PRO A 150 -9.54 14.07 0.23
N THR A 151 -8.27 13.84 0.56
CA THR A 151 -7.68 12.50 0.66
C THR A 151 -6.86 12.35 1.94
N LYS A 152 -6.53 11.11 2.30
CA LYS A 152 -5.59 10.77 3.38
C LYS A 152 -4.19 10.47 2.87
N LEU A 153 -3.99 10.58 1.55
CA LEU A 153 -2.69 10.49 0.92
C LEU A 153 -1.93 11.80 1.09
N ASP A 154 -0.60 11.73 1.13
CA ASP A 154 0.25 12.89 0.90
C ASP A 154 0.31 13.20 -0.60
N ARG A 155 -0.83 13.70 -1.11
CA ARG A 155 -1.00 14.02 -2.54
C ARG A 155 0.04 15.04 -2.99
N SER A 156 0.29 16.07 -2.19
CA SER A 156 1.21 17.15 -2.55
C SER A 156 2.61 16.62 -2.79
N PHE A 157 3.13 15.79 -1.87
CA PHE A 157 4.42 15.16 -2.03
C PHE A 157 4.49 14.29 -3.30
N VAL A 158 3.46 13.48 -3.56
CA VAL A 158 3.46 12.59 -4.73
C VAL A 158 3.37 13.39 -6.03
N LEU A 159 2.59 14.46 -6.10
CA LEU A 159 2.53 15.30 -7.30
C LEU A 159 3.84 16.04 -7.54
N GLU A 160 4.47 16.55 -6.48
CA GLU A 160 5.80 17.19 -6.55
C GLU A 160 6.88 16.19 -6.99
N LEU A 161 6.83 14.96 -6.48
CA LEU A 161 7.74 13.87 -6.88
C LEU A 161 7.68 13.60 -8.39
N PHE A 162 6.54 13.86 -9.04
CA PHE A 162 6.35 13.72 -10.48
C PHE A 162 6.30 15.08 -11.20
N ASP A 163 6.74 16.17 -10.59
CA ASP A 163 6.64 17.56 -11.06
C ASP A 163 5.20 18.10 -11.14
N ASN A 164 4.24 17.32 -11.64
CA ASN A 164 2.82 17.65 -11.71
C ASN A 164 1.94 16.42 -12.01
N GLU A 165 0.62 16.63 -12.00
CA GLU A 165 -0.39 15.63 -12.34
C GLU A 165 -0.26 15.12 -13.79
N ASP A 166 0.07 15.97 -14.76
CA ASP A 166 0.18 15.57 -16.17
C ASP A 166 1.33 14.58 -16.37
N ASN A 167 2.47 14.82 -15.74
CA ASN A 167 3.62 13.93 -15.82
C ASN A 167 3.40 12.64 -15.00
N LEU A 168 2.71 12.70 -13.86
CA LEU A 168 2.25 11.51 -13.15
C LEU A 168 1.42 10.63 -14.10
N ASN A 169 0.41 11.20 -14.76
CA ASN A 169 -0.43 10.50 -15.74
C ASN A 169 0.40 9.92 -16.90
N TYR A 170 1.26 10.75 -17.51
CA TYR A 170 2.10 10.36 -18.64
C TYR A 170 2.99 9.15 -18.30
N VAL A 171 3.71 9.18 -17.17
CA VAL A 171 4.60 8.09 -16.76
C VAL A 171 3.81 6.79 -16.53
N HIS A 172 2.60 6.86 -15.96
CA HIS A 172 1.74 5.68 -15.79
C HIS A 172 1.25 5.12 -17.13
N GLU A 173 0.91 5.99 -18.09
CA GLU A 173 0.47 5.58 -19.43
C GLU A 173 1.57 4.91 -20.25
N GLN A 174 2.83 5.33 -20.07
CA GLN A 174 3.95 4.65 -20.70
C GLN A 174 4.09 3.19 -20.24
N LYS A 175 3.47 2.81 -19.11
CA LYS A 175 3.53 1.45 -18.51
C LYS A 175 4.96 0.90 -18.36
N LYS A 176 5.95 1.80 -18.27
CA LYS A 176 7.38 1.47 -18.19
C LYS A 176 7.78 1.29 -16.75
N ILE A 177 7.74 0.08 -16.23
CA ILE A 177 8.25 -0.21 -14.89
C ILE A 177 9.75 -0.51 -14.98
N HIS A 178 10.58 0.43 -14.53
CA HIS A 178 12.02 0.23 -14.36
C HIS A 178 12.30 0.00 -12.87
N ILE A 179 11.92 -1.16 -12.36
CA ILE A 179 12.20 -1.59 -10.99
C ILE A 179 13.03 -2.86 -11.05
N SER A 180 13.90 -3.09 -10.06
CA SER A 180 14.58 -4.37 -9.91
C SER A 180 13.60 -5.44 -9.41
N GLU A 181 13.68 -6.67 -9.92
CA GLU A 181 12.92 -7.86 -9.44
C GLU A 181 12.85 -7.96 -7.91
N THR A 182 13.89 -7.49 -7.19
CA THR A 182 13.96 -7.42 -5.73
C THR A 182 12.80 -6.66 -5.05
N TYR A 183 12.13 -5.75 -5.74
CA TYR A 183 10.98 -4.97 -5.23
C TYR A 183 9.64 -5.40 -5.83
N PHE A 184 9.66 -6.29 -6.83
CA PHE A 184 8.46 -6.97 -7.29
C PHE A 184 8.16 -8.11 -6.32
N LEU A 185 6.87 -8.32 -6.08
CA LEU A 185 6.43 -9.60 -5.54
C LEU A 185 6.01 -10.47 -6.71
N GLU A 186 6.87 -11.42 -7.05
CA GLU A 186 6.46 -12.72 -7.58
C GLU A 186 6.95 -13.81 -6.62
#